data_AF-A0A846PA73-F1
#
_entry.id   AF-A0A846PA73-F1
#
_cell.length_a   1.000
_cell.length_b   1.000
_cell.length_c   1.000
_cell.angle_alpha   90.00
_cell.angle_beta   90.00
_cell.angle_gamma   90.00
#
_symmetry.space_group_name_H-M   'P 1'
#
loop_
_entity.id
_entity.type
_entity.pdbx_description
1 polymer ?
#
loop_
_entity_poly.entity_id
_entity_poly.type
_entity_poly.pdbx_seq_one_letter_code
_entity_poly.pdbx_strand_id
1 'polypeptide(L)'
;MATVHYEIIIKGDQNLLCAYLHGFLRGRKIKEGVIFSTECPLRTHHLREMIHYKGEVTHLICRGSVRPAMISAIKTAPEDYSFEIKKEQRITGASFTFKFETFSKKVGSALKRTFTRIPEGVRLNKYKPIEAVLPRAAGIEGYAPMHDYSFQGTGEVSGDVETVLLFHQRLAQNQFIELEDISLLY
;
A
#
# COMPACT_ATOMS: atom_id res chain seq x y z
N MET A 1 13.52 1.36 17.57
CA MET A 1 12.29 0.95 18.30
C MET A 1 11.19 0.74 17.27
N ALA A 2 10.45 -0.36 17.34
CA ALA A 2 9.33 -0.60 16.44
C ALA A 2 8.25 0.47 16.65
N THR A 3 7.90 1.19 15.60
CA THR A 3 6.81 2.16 15.65
C THR A 3 5.49 1.39 15.74
N VAL A 4 4.59 1.81 16.64
CA VAL A 4 3.24 1.26 16.72
C VAL A 4 2.32 2.05 15.80
N HIS A 5 1.49 1.34 15.03
CA HIS A 5 0.47 1.93 14.16
C HIS A 5 -0.92 1.43 14.54
N TYR A 6 -1.92 2.23 14.18
CA TYR A 6 -3.34 1.93 14.37
C TYR A 6 -4.09 2.17 13.08
N GLU A 7 -5.01 1.28 12.76
CA GLU A 7 -6.08 1.55 11.81
C GLU A 7 -7.20 2.26 12.57
N ILE A 8 -7.66 3.38 12.03
CA ILE A 8 -8.84 4.07 12.54
C ILE A 8 -9.84 4.19 11.41
N ILE A 9 -11.07 3.77 11.68
CA ILE A 9 -12.20 3.91 10.76
C ILE A 9 -13.09 5.02 11.31
N ILE A 10 -13.31 6.04 10.49
CA ILE A 10 -14.11 7.21 10.84
C ILE A 10 -15.27 7.30 9.87
N LYS A 11 -16.48 7.41 10.39
CA LYS A 11 -17.68 7.74 9.63
C LYS A 11 -17.80 9.26 9.51
N GLY A 12 -18.14 9.73 8.32
CA GLY A 12 -18.33 11.15 8.00
C GLY A 12 -18.07 11.44 6.53
N ASP A 13 -18.35 12.67 6.10
CA ASP A 13 -17.98 13.12 4.75
C ASP A 13 -16.45 13.05 4.58
N GLN A 14 -16.00 12.29 3.60
CA GLN A 14 -14.57 12.01 3.40
C GLN A 14 -13.77 13.29 3.11
N ASN A 15 -14.30 14.19 2.29
CA ASN A 15 -13.59 15.39 1.88
C ASN A 15 -13.44 16.36 3.06
N LEU A 16 -14.50 16.53 3.83
CA LEU A 16 -14.52 17.36 5.03
C LEU A 16 -13.60 16.79 6.10
N LEU A 17 -13.59 15.46 6.29
CA LEU A 17 -12.71 14.77 7.24
C LEU A 17 -11.24 14.97 6.89
N CYS A 18 -10.86 14.70 5.63
CA CYS A 18 -9.50 14.90 5.17
C CYS A 18 -9.07 16.36 5.33
N ALA A 19 -9.90 17.32 4.89
CA ALA A 19 -9.59 18.75 5.02
C ALA A 19 -9.41 19.18 6.48
N TYR A 20 -10.32 18.77 7.36
CA TYR A 20 -10.27 19.07 8.80
C TYR A 20 -9.00 18.50 9.45
N LEU A 21 -8.71 17.21 9.22
CA LEU A 21 -7.56 16.54 9.82
C LEU A 21 -6.24 17.09 9.28
N HIS A 22 -6.11 17.36 7.97
CA HIS A 22 -4.93 18.02 7.43
C HIS A 22 -4.73 19.41 8.04
N GLY A 23 -5.80 20.21 8.17
CA GLY A 23 -5.75 21.52 8.80
C GLY A 23 -5.28 21.44 10.25
N PHE A 24 -5.86 20.54 11.03
CA PHE A 24 -5.52 20.31 12.43
C PHE A 24 -4.04 19.89 12.60
N LEU A 25 -3.58 18.91 11.83
CA LEU A 25 -2.21 18.40 11.91
C LEU A 25 -1.20 19.49 11.53
N ARG A 26 -1.46 20.25 10.46
CA ARG A 26 -0.62 21.38 10.05
C ARG A 26 -0.59 22.48 11.12
N GLY A 27 -1.73 22.82 11.71
CA GLY A 27 -1.82 23.79 12.80
C GLY A 27 -0.98 23.41 14.03
N ARG A 28 -0.83 22.12 14.30
CA ARG A 28 0.03 21.58 15.36
C ARG A 28 1.47 21.30 14.94
N LYS A 29 1.86 21.67 13.72
CA LYS A 29 3.19 21.37 13.13
C LYS A 29 3.51 19.87 13.09
N ILE A 30 2.50 19.01 13.08
CA ILE A 30 2.64 17.57 12.88
C ILE A 30 2.71 17.35 11.37
N LYS A 31 3.87 16.92 10.87
CA LYS A 31 4.12 16.78 9.43
C LYS A 31 3.81 15.38 8.90
N GLU A 32 3.89 14.37 9.76
CA GLU A 32 3.83 12.96 9.38
C GLU A 32 3.11 12.13 10.46
N GLY A 33 2.76 10.89 10.13
CA GLY A 33 2.19 9.93 11.08
C GLY A 33 0.68 9.73 10.96
N VAL A 34 0.05 10.29 9.94
CA VAL A 34 -1.30 9.93 9.49
C VAL A 34 -1.25 9.71 7.99
N ILE A 35 -1.77 8.58 7.52
CA ILE A 35 -1.87 8.21 6.10
C ILE A 35 -3.33 7.87 5.84
N PHE A 36 -3.94 8.53 4.85
CA PHE A 36 -5.32 8.29 4.48
C PHE A 36 -5.42 7.15 3.47
N SER A 37 -6.51 6.38 3.49
CA SER A 37 -6.76 5.33 2.49
C SER A 37 -6.93 5.88 1.06
N THR A 38 -7.14 7.19 0.91
CA THR A 38 -7.13 7.87 -0.40
C THR A 38 -5.72 8.08 -0.94
N GLU A 39 -4.70 8.07 -0.08
CA GLU A 39 -3.29 8.30 -0.45
C GLU A 39 -2.56 6.98 -0.71
N CYS A 40 -3.18 5.85 -0.40
CA CYS A 40 -2.57 4.54 -0.52
C CYS A 40 -3.64 3.47 -0.82
N PRO A 41 -3.40 2.56 -1.78
CA PRO A 41 -4.31 1.45 -2.08
C PRO A 41 -4.33 0.46 -0.92
N LEU A 42 -5.18 0.70 0.07
CA LEU A 42 -5.45 -0.20 1.19
C LEU A 42 -6.57 -1.15 0.82
N ARG A 43 -6.41 -2.42 1.16
CA ARG A 43 -7.45 -3.43 0.99
C ARG A 43 -8.51 -3.22 2.06
N THR A 44 -9.52 -2.44 1.71
CA THR A 44 -10.64 -2.08 2.56
C THR A 44 -11.91 -2.81 2.12
N HIS A 45 -12.79 -3.15 3.05
CA HIS A 45 -14.09 -3.72 2.74
C HIS A 45 -15.16 -2.62 2.65
N HIS A 46 -14.86 -1.52 1.94
CA HIS A 46 -15.63 -0.29 1.92
C HIS A 46 -17.14 -0.51 1.75
N LEU A 47 -17.58 -1.31 0.78
CA LEU A 47 -19.01 -1.58 0.56
C LEU A 47 -19.67 -2.25 1.77
N ARG A 48 -19.00 -3.21 2.40
CA ARG A 48 -19.54 -3.93 3.56
C ARG A 48 -19.58 -3.03 4.79
N GLU A 49 -18.55 -2.19 4.96
CA GLU A 49 -18.43 -1.24 6.05
C GLU A 49 -19.41 -0.07 5.91
N MET A 50 -19.61 0.46 4.70
CA MET A 50 -20.62 1.49 4.41
C MET A 50 -22.03 1.02 4.74
N ILE A 51 -22.37 -0.22 4.40
CA ILE A 51 -23.66 -0.83 4.74
C ILE A 51 -23.77 -1.03 6.26
N HIS A 52 -22.71 -1.54 6.89
CA HIS A 52 -22.70 -1.82 8.32
C HIS A 52 -22.81 -0.53 9.17
N TYR A 53 -22.09 0.52 8.78
CA TYR A 53 -22.03 1.79 9.52
C TYR A 53 -23.03 2.84 9.02
N LYS A 54 -23.77 2.55 7.94
CA LYS A 54 -24.79 3.41 7.32
C LYS A 54 -24.25 4.79 6.95
N GLY A 55 -23.30 4.84 6.02
CA GLY A 55 -22.74 6.11 5.51
C GLY A 55 -21.31 5.95 4.99
N GLU A 56 -20.72 7.07 4.57
CA GLU A 56 -19.31 7.12 4.14
C GLU A 56 -18.37 6.82 5.31
N VAL A 57 -17.33 6.04 5.03
CA VAL A 57 -16.28 5.68 5.98
C VAL A 57 -14.92 5.88 5.37
N THR A 58 -14.03 6.49 6.14
CA THR A 58 -12.64 6.73 5.77
C THR A 58 -11.74 5.88 6.67
N HIS A 59 -10.81 5.16 6.07
CA HIS A 59 -9.76 4.44 6.78
C HIS A 59 -8.52 5.32 6.84
N LEU A 60 -7.86 5.32 7.98
CA LEU A 60 -6.56 5.93 8.11
C LEU A 60 -5.63 5.05 8.94
N ILE A 61 -4.35 5.14 8.61
CA ILE A 61 -3.25 4.57 9.39
C ILE A 61 -2.66 5.70 10.20
N CYS A 62 -2.60 5.52 11.52
CA CYS A 62 -2.02 6.51 12.42
C CYS A 62 -0.88 5.93 13.25
N ARG A 63 0.21 6.68 13.32
CA ARG A 63 1.32 6.44 14.23
C ARG A 63 0.86 6.62 15.67
N GLY A 64 1.25 5.73 16.56
CA GLY A 64 0.86 5.75 17.97
C GLY A 64 1.22 7.06 18.69
N SER A 65 2.28 7.76 18.25
CA SER A 65 2.66 9.07 18.78
C SER A 65 1.67 10.20 18.42
N VAL A 66 0.98 10.09 17.28
CA VAL A 66 0.03 11.09 16.78
C VAL A 66 -1.42 10.76 17.16
N ARG A 67 -1.70 9.48 17.42
CA ARG A 67 -3.02 8.94 17.76
C ARG A 67 -3.79 9.77 18.80
N PRO A 68 -3.24 10.13 19.98
CA PRO A 68 -4.00 10.89 20.98
C PRO A 68 -4.48 12.25 20.46
N ALA A 69 -3.64 12.94 19.71
CA ALA A 69 -3.98 14.23 19.12
C ALA A 69 -5.08 14.10 18.06
N MET A 70 -5.02 13.06 17.23
CA MET A 70 -6.00 12.81 16.18
C MET A 70 -7.37 12.38 16.75
N ILE A 71 -7.40 11.48 17.73
CA ILE A 71 -8.64 11.11 18.43
C ILE A 71 -9.27 12.34 19.10
N SER A 72 -8.45 13.18 19.75
CA SER A 72 -8.92 14.43 20.33
C SER A 72 -9.51 15.36 19.27
N ALA A 73 -8.86 15.50 18.11
CA ALA A 73 -9.34 16.34 17.02
C ALA A 73 -10.73 15.92 16.55
N ILE A 74 -10.95 14.62 16.36
CA ILE A 74 -12.23 14.09 15.88
C ILE A 74 -13.32 14.29 16.93
N LYS A 75 -13.04 14.01 18.20
CA LYS A 75 -14.01 14.17 19.30
C LYS A 75 -14.39 15.62 19.60
N THR A 76 -13.53 16.57 19.25
CA THR A 76 -13.74 18.01 19.45
C THR A 76 -14.13 18.75 18.18
N ALA A 77 -14.34 18.01 17.08
CA ALA A 77 -14.84 18.59 15.85
C ALA A 77 -16.22 19.22 16.10
N PRO A 78 -16.55 20.36 15.45
CA PRO A 78 -17.87 20.97 15.57
C PRO A 78 -18.97 19.97 15.14
N GLU A 79 -20.15 20.06 15.78
CA GLU A 79 -21.24 19.09 15.56
C GLU A 79 -21.66 18.98 14.08
N ASP A 80 -21.58 20.09 13.34
CA ASP A 80 -21.88 20.16 11.90
C ASP A 80 -21.04 19.22 11.05
N TYR A 81 -19.88 18.76 11.54
CA TYR A 81 -19.00 17.83 10.83
C TYR A 81 -19.45 16.37 10.96
N SER A 82 -20.22 16.04 12.02
CA SER A 82 -20.81 14.71 12.25
C SER A 82 -19.82 13.53 12.15
N PHE A 83 -18.57 13.74 12.58
CA PHE A 83 -17.55 12.68 12.57
C PHE A 83 -17.74 11.70 13.72
N GLU A 84 -17.60 10.41 13.41
CA GLU A 84 -17.74 9.34 14.40
C GLU A 84 -16.66 8.27 14.23
N ILE A 85 -15.87 8.02 15.27
CA ILE A 85 -14.89 6.93 15.27
C ILE A 85 -15.62 5.61 15.44
N LYS A 86 -15.58 4.76 14.42
CA LYS A 86 -16.25 3.45 14.40
C LYS A 86 -15.36 2.31 14.88
N LYS A 87 -14.06 2.41 14.57
CA LYS A 87 -13.09 1.36 14.88
C LYS A 87 -11.74 1.99 15.14
N GLU A 88 -11.03 1.38 16.07
CA GLU A 88 -9.64 1.67 16.33
C GLU A 88 -8.94 0.35 16.67
N GLN A 89 -7.98 -0.05 15.85
CA GLN A 89 -7.32 -1.34 15.99
C GLN A 89 -5.82 -1.19 15.79
N ARG A 90 -5.03 -1.78 16.69
CA ARG A 90 -3.58 -1.79 16.56
C ARG A 90 -3.16 -2.67 15.39
N ILE A 91 -2.26 -2.16 14.56
CA ILE A 91 -1.68 -2.86 13.41
C ILE A 91 -0.37 -3.52 13.87
N THR A 92 -0.16 -4.79 13.48
CA THR A 92 1.07 -5.54 13.74
C THR A 92 2.01 -5.57 12.54
N GLY A 93 1.50 -5.32 11.33
CA GLY A 93 2.27 -5.19 10.10
C GLY A 93 1.40 -4.91 8.89
N ALA A 94 1.99 -4.94 7.71
CA ALA A 94 1.28 -4.83 6.44
C ALA A 94 1.84 -5.84 5.43
N SER A 95 1.03 -6.20 4.43
CA SER A 95 1.46 -7.05 3.33
C SER A 95 0.77 -6.70 2.01
N PHE A 96 1.40 -7.05 0.90
CA PHE A 96 0.79 -7.01 -0.42
C PHE A 96 1.41 -8.09 -1.31
N THR A 97 0.66 -8.51 -2.32
CA THR A 97 1.17 -9.43 -3.35
C THR A 97 1.48 -8.67 -4.63
N PHE A 98 2.42 -9.21 -5.40
CA PHE A 98 2.80 -8.64 -6.68
C PHE A 98 3.02 -9.73 -7.72
N LYS A 99 2.88 -9.34 -8.98
CA LYS A 99 3.23 -10.11 -10.16
C LYS A 99 3.99 -9.20 -11.12
N PHE A 100 4.94 -9.74 -11.87
CA PHE A 100 5.58 -9.03 -12.96
C PHE A 100 5.82 -9.95 -14.14
N GLU A 101 5.88 -9.36 -15.32
CA GLU A 101 6.27 -10.02 -16.56
C GLU A 101 6.96 -9.01 -17.47
N THR A 102 8.08 -9.41 -18.08
CA THR A 102 8.77 -8.59 -19.07
C THR A 102 9.53 -9.44 -20.08
N PHE A 103 9.50 -8.98 -21.33
CA PHE A 103 10.31 -9.53 -22.43
C PHE A 103 11.58 -8.71 -22.69
N SER A 104 11.87 -7.70 -21.87
CA SER A 104 13.06 -6.86 -21.98
C SER A 104 14.12 -7.25 -20.96
N LYS A 105 15.29 -7.69 -21.44
CA LYS A 105 16.44 -8.01 -20.58
C LYS A 105 16.88 -6.85 -19.69
N LYS A 106 16.75 -5.61 -20.18
CA LYS A 106 17.05 -4.39 -19.41
C LYS A 106 16.10 -4.24 -18.23
N VAL A 107 14.79 -4.40 -18.48
CA VAL A 107 13.76 -4.33 -17.43
C VAL A 107 13.90 -5.49 -16.46
N GLY A 108 14.11 -6.72 -16.94
CA GLY A 108 14.31 -7.89 -16.09
C GLY A 108 15.52 -7.74 -15.16
N SER A 109 16.62 -7.18 -15.67
CA SER A 109 17.80 -6.85 -14.85
C SER A 109 17.50 -5.79 -13.78
N ALA A 110 16.68 -4.78 -14.10
CA ALA A 110 16.27 -3.77 -13.13
C ALA A 110 15.36 -4.36 -12.04
N LEU A 111 14.37 -5.18 -12.41
CA LEU A 111 13.48 -5.89 -11.49
C LEU A 111 14.27 -6.78 -10.52
N LYS A 112 15.22 -7.56 -11.04
CA LYS A 112 16.12 -8.37 -10.21
C LYS A 112 16.86 -7.53 -9.17
N ARG A 113 17.42 -6.37 -9.56
CA ARG A 113 18.11 -5.46 -8.64
C ARG A 113 17.17 -4.94 -7.55
N THR A 114 15.93 -4.59 -7.91
CA THR A 114 14.91 -4.13 -6.95
C THR A 114 14.61 -5.18 -5.90
N PHE A 115 14.40 -6.44 -6.30
CA PHE A 115 14.11 -7.55 -5.38
C PHE A 115 15.33 -8.14 -4.67
N THR A 116 16.55 -7.79 -5.11
CA THR A 116 17.79 -8.11 -4.37
C THR A 116 18.06 -7.08 -3.27
N ARG A 117 17.56 -5.85 -3.42
CA ARG A 117 17.71 -4.73 -2.47
C ARG A 117 16.40 -4.46 -1.75
N ILE A 118 15.96 -5.46 -0.99
CA ILE A 118 14.78 -5.35 -0.13
C ILE A 118 15.14 -4.42 1.04
N PRO A 119 14.29 -3.43 1.36
CA PRO A 119 14.49 -2.58 2.53
C PRO A 119 14.55 -3.39 3.83
N GLU A 120 15.31 -2.90 4.82
CA GLU A 120 15.27 -3.46 6.17
C GLU A 120 13.84 -3.40 6.74
N GLY A 121 13.40 -4.42 7.47
CA GLY A 121 12.03 -4.51 7.99
C GLY A 121 11.02 -5.14 7.03
N VAL A 122 11.38 -5.31 5.75
CA VAL A 122 10.57 -5.98 4.75
C VAL A 122 11.06 -7.40 4.50
N ARG A 123 10.11 -8.34 4.40
CA ARG A 123 10.32 -9.73 4.02
C ARG A 123 9.67 -10.00 2.69
N LEU A 124 10.39 -10.72 1.85
CA LEU A 124 9.90 -11.22 0.58
C LEU A 124 9.60 -12.72 0.72
N ASN A 125 8.32 -13.06 0.69
CA ASN A 125 7.81 -14.41 0.83
C ASN A 125 7.33 -14.95 -0.52
N LYS A 126 7.38 -16.28 -0.67
CA LYS A 126 6.85 -17.00 -1.86
C LYS A 126 7.35 -16.45 -3.20
N TYR A 127 8.55 -15.85 -3.22
CA TYR A 127 9.12 -15.27 -4.43
C TYR A 127 9.58 -16.36 -5.39
N LYS A 128 8.95 -16.40 -6.57
CA LYS A 128 9.16 -17.45 -7.58
C LYS A 128 9.48 -16.82 -8.94
N PRO A 129 10.68 -16.27 -9.14
CA PRO A 129 11.09 -15.73 -10.43
C PRO A 129 11.45 -16.86 -11.41
N ILE A 130 11.05 -16.70 -12.67
CA ILE A 130 11.38 -17.58 -13.79
C ILE A 130 11.99 -16.70 -14.89
N GLU A 131 13.19 -17.05 -15.33
CA GLU A 131 13.86 -16.41 -16.47
C GLU A 131 14.08 -17.45 -17.57
N ALA A 132 13.68 -17.10 -18.79
CA ALA A 132 13.98 -17.88 -19.98
C ALA A 132 14.76 -17.02 -20.98
N VAL A 133 15.81 -17.62 -21.56
CA VAL A 133 16.58 -17.04 -22.66
C VAL A 133 16.61 -18.08 -23.75
N LEU A 134 15.95 -17.81 -24.87
CA LEU A 134 15.94 -18.72 -26.00
C LEU A 134 17.15 -18.39 -26.89
N PRO A 135 17.99 -19.40 -27.24
CA PRO A 135 18.96 -19.21 -28.29
C PRO A 135 18.20 -18.93 -29.59
N ARG A 136 18.56 -17.84 -30.27
CA ARG A 136 17.98 -17.46 -31.56
C ARG A 136 18.15 -18.65 -32.52
N ALA A 137 17.07 -19.37 -32.81
CA ALA A 137 17.09 -20.38 -33.86
C ALA A 137 17.18 -19.65 -35.19
N ALA A 138 18.33 -19.75 -35.85
CA ALA A 138 18.51 -19.23 -37.20
C ALA A 138 17.58 -20.03 -38.14
N GLY A 139 16.48 -19.40 -38.55
CA GLY A 139 15.58 -19.92 -39.56
C GLY A 139 14.55 -20.92 -39.01
N ILE A 140 13.31 -20.45 -38.86
CA ILE A 140 12.08 -21.10 -39.33
C ILE A 140 11.02 -19.99 -39.34
N GLU A 141 10.49 -19.74 -40.53
CA GLU A 141 9.38 -18.83 -40.77
C GLU A 141 8.16 -19.23 -39.92
N GLY A 142 7.59 -18.32 -39.14
CA GLY A 142 6.44 -18.67 -38.30
C GLY A 142 5.87 -17.52 -37.48
N TYR A 143 5.10 -16.65 -38.14
CA TYR A 143 3.93 -15.86 -37.70
C TYR A 143 3.79 -15.21 -36.30
N ALA A 144 4.72 -15.35 -35.35
CA ALA A 144 4.66 -14.67 -34.06
C ALA A 144 6.01 -14.03 -33.71
N PRO A 145 6.05 -12.80 -33.16
CA PRO A 145 7.27 -12.25 -32.60
C PRO A 145 7.72 -13.14 -31.43
N MET A 146 8.69 -14.03 -31.66
CA MET A 146 9.33 -14.77 -30.56
C MET A 146 10.22 -13.80 -29.78
N HIS A 147 9.93 -13.65 -28.50
CA HIS A 147 10.83 -12.93 -27.61
C HIS A 147 11.98 -13.85 -27.20
N ASP A 148 13.21 -13.46 -27.54
CA ASP A 148 14.44 -14.18 -27.16
C ASP A 148 14.69 -14.18 -25.63
N TYR A 149 13.87 -13.46 -24.87
CA TYR A 149 13.97 -13.26 -23.43
C TYR A 149 12.60 -13.16 -22.78
N SER A 150 12.39 -13.83 -21.64
CA SER A 150 11.28 -13.55 -20.73
C SER A 150 11.74 -13.62 -19.27
N PHE A 151 11.18 -12.73 -18.45
CA PHE A 151 11.35 -12.74 -17.02
C PHE A 151 10.02 -12.44 -16.34
N GLN A 152 9.55 -13.39 -15.54
CA GLN A 152 8.27 -13.30 -14.86
C GLN A 152 8.40 -13.80 -13.42
N GLY A 153 7.47 -13.40 -12.56
CA GLY A 153 7.44 -13.90 -11.21
C GLY A 153 6.30 -13.34 -10.40
N THR A 154 6.07 -13.99 -9.27
CA THR A 154 5.12 -13.55 -8.25
C THR A 154 5.82 -13.56 -6.89
N GLY A 155 5.24 -12.83 -5.94
CA GLY A 155 5.70 -12.84 -4.57
C GLY A 155 4.75 -12.10 -3.64
N GLU A 156 5.05 -12.20 -2.37
CA GLU A 156 4.35 -11.53 -1.29
C GLU A 156 5.36 -10.71 -0.48
N VAL A 157 5.06 -9.44 -0.27
CA VAL A 157 5.83 -8.54 0.57
C VAL A 157 5.10 -8.42 1.89
N SER A 158 5.83 -8.53 3.01
CA SER A 158 5.28 -8.34 4.35
C SER A 158 6.30 -7.67 5.27
N GLY A 159 5.87 -6.88 6.23
CA GLY A 159 6.79 -6.20 7.15
C GLY A 159 6.13 -5.14 8.01
N ASP A 160 6.94 -4.19 8.49
CA ASP A 160 6.43 -3.01 9.17
C ASP A 160 5.64 -2.11 8.22
N VAL A 161 4.65 -1.41 8.78
CA VAL A 161 3.65 -0.68 7.99
C VAL A 161 4.29 0.40 7.12
N GLU A 162 5.15 1.25 7.69
CA GLU A 162 5.78 2.36 6.97
C GLU A 162 6.67 1.86 5.82
N THR A 163 7.51 0.86 6.07
CA THR A 163 8.44 0.36 5.05
C THR A 163 7.72 -0.43 3.96
N VAL A 164 6.65 -1.16 4.29
CA VAL A 164 5.81 -1.85 3.30
C VAL A 164 5.11 -0.83 2.40
N LEU A 165 4.53 0.24 2.96
CA LEU A 165 3.88 1.31 2.19
C LEU A 165 4.87 2.01 1.24
N LEU A 166 6.04 2.39 1.75
CA LEU A 166 7.10 3.00 0.94
C LEU A 166 7.59 2.07 -0.16
N PHE A 167 7.72 0.78 0.14
CA PHE A 167 8.14 -0.20 -0.85
C PHE A 167 7.07 -0.44 -1.92
N HIS A 168 5.79 -0.48 -1.54
CA HIS A 168 4.67 -0.52 -2.47
C HIS A 168 4.69 0.67 -3.44
N GLN A 169 4.79 1.90 -2.91
CA GLN A 169 4.88 3.11 -3.73
C GLN A 169 6.09 3.09 -4.68
N ARG A 170 7.24 2.58 -4.22
CA ARG A 170 8.44 2.41 -5.06
C ARG A 170 8.19 1.43 -6.21
N LEU A 171 7.51 0.31 -5.95
CA LEU A 171 7.19 -0.68 -6.98
C LEU A 171 6.13 -0.17 -7.96
N ALA A 172 5.17 0.63 -7.49
CA ALA A 172 4.10 1.20 -8.31
C ALA A 172 4.62 2.13 -9.42
N GLN A 173 5.85 2.65 -9.29
CA GLN A 173 6.52 3.43 -10.34
C GLN A 173 6.98 2.56 -11.53
N ASN A 174 6.91 1.24 -11.42
CA ASN A 174 7.31 0.31 -12.47
C ASN A 174 6.08 -0.29 -13.17
N GLN A 175 5.83 0.13 -14.40
CA GLN A 175 4.69 -0.32 -15.21
C GLN A 175 4.66 -1.83 -15.52
N PHE A 176 5.76 -2.56 -15.28
CA PHE A 176 5.84 -4.01 -15.52
C PHE A 176 5.52 -4.83 -14.27
N ILE A 177 5.12 -4.18 -13.17
CA ILE A 177 4.71 -4.82 -11.93
C ILE A 177 3.23 -4.52 -11.70
N GLU A 178 2.46 -5.58 -11.57
CA GLU A 178 1.09 -5.56 -11.07
C GLU A 178 1.15 -5.71 -9.54
N LEU A 179 0.53 -4.76 -8.83
CA LEU A 179 0.46 -4.75 -7.37
C LEU A 179 -0.98 -4.89 -6.94
N GLU A 180 -1.21 -5.77 -5.97
CA GLU A 180 -2.49 -5.83 -5.26
C GLU A 180 -2.54 -4.75 -4.16
N ASP A 181 -3.74 -4.50 -3.66
CA ASP A 181 -3.98 -3.62 -2.53
C ASP A 181 -3.28 -4.13 -1.25
N ILE A 182 -2.84 -3.19 -0.42
CA ILE A 182 -2.12 -3.47 0.82
C ILE A 182 -3.10 -3.93 1.89
N SER A 183 -2.86 -5.12 2.42
CA SER A 183 -3.59 -5.68 3.55
C SER A 183 -2.90 -5.33 4.87
N LEU A 184 -3.67 -4.84 5.85
CA LEU A 184 -3.19 -4.62 7.21
C LEU A 184 -3.26 -5.92 8.01
N LEU A 185 -2.25 -6.13 8.86
CA LEU A 185 -2.13 -7.28 9.75
C LEU A 185 -2.37 -6.81 11.19
N TYR A 186 -3.00 -7.66 12.01
CA TYR A 186 -3.41 -7.31 13.38
C TYR A 186 -3.00 -8.38 14.40
#